data_AF-X1DRI5-F1
#
_entry.id   AF-X1DRI5-F1
#
_cell.length_a   1.000
_cell.length_b   1.000
_cell.length_c   1.000
_cell.angle_alpha   90.00
_cell.angle_beta   90.00
_cell.angle_gamma   90.00
#
_symmetry.space_group_name_H-M   'P 1'
#
loop_
_entity.id
_entity.type
_entity.pdbx_description
1 polymer ?
#
loop_
_entity_poly.entity_id
_entity_poly.type
_entity_poly.pdbx_seq_one_letter_code
_entity_poly.pdbx_strand_id
1 'polypeptide(L)'
;MISSRLYFKVNPKKTELITYENLNKQVARLAKSLCEIGVKVGDRVVSYIPNLIETPTAMLAATAIGAIWASCGAELQASAVIDRFRQIEPKVIFTVDGYYYRDKVFGTIPSDFT
;
A
#
# COMPACT_ATOMS: atom_id res chain seq x y z
N MET A 1 -13.77 -23.64 -12.35
CA MET A 1 -12.36 -23.32 -12.64
C MET A 1 -12.06 -22.00 -11.93
N ILE A 2 -11.41 -22.04 -10.77
CA ILE A 2 -11.18 -20.84 -9.94
C ILE A 2 -10.24 -19.92 -10.73
N SER A 3 -10.69 -18.70 -11.03
CA SER A 3 -9.93 -17.72 -11.82
C SER A 3 -8.55 -17.49 -11.19
N SER A 4 -7.48 -17.83 -11.91
CA SER A 4 -6.07 -17.64 -11.50
C SER A 4 -5.59 -16.18 -11.64
N ARG A 5 -6.54 -15.23 -11.66
CA ARG A 5 -6.32 -13.80 -11.90
C ARG A 5 -7.09 -12.97 -10.89
N LEU A 6 -6.40 -11.99 -10.31
CA LEU A 6 -7.01 -10.92 -9.54
C LEU A 6 -7.31 -9.73 -10.44
N TYR A 7 -8.47 -9.12 -10.24
CA TYR A 7 -8.93 -7.95 -10.96
C TYR A 7 -8.90 -6.76 -10.00
N PHE A 8 -8.14 -5.72 -10.36
CA PHE A 8 -8.10 -4.47 -9.63
C PHE A 8 -8.71 -3.37 -10.48
N LYS A 9 -9.72 -2.70 -9.93
CA LYS A 9 -10.41 -1.61 -10.62
C LYS A 9 -10.05 -0.31 -9.93
N VAL A 10 -9.11 0.42 -10.54
CA VAL A 10 -8.62 1.70 -10.01
C VAL A 10 -9.63 2.82 -10.30
N ASN A 11 -10.25 2.80 -11.49
CA ASN A 11 -11.37 3.66 -11.86
C ASN A 11 -12.26 2.95 -12.92
N PRO A 12 -13.43 3.50 -13.34
CA PRO A 12 -14.31 2.85 -14.31
C PRO A 12 -13.64 2.51 -15.65
N LYS A 13 -12.60 3.27 -16.03
CA LYS A 13 -11.91 3.19 -17.33
C LYS A 13 -10.60 2.39 -17.28
N LYS A 14 -10.04 2.13 -16.10
CA LYS A 14 -8.76 1.47 -15.89
C LYS A 14 -8.93 0.28 -14.95
N THR A 15 -9.06 -0.89 -15.57
CA THR A 15 -8.99 -2.18 -14.89
C THR A 15 -7.59 -2.73 -15.09
N GLU A 16 -6.90 -2.98 -14.01
CA GLU A 16 -5.62 -3.67 -14.00
C GLU A 16 -5.82 -5.13 -13.65
N LEU A 17 -5.09 -5.98 -14.36
CA LEU A 17 -5.21 -7.43 -14.32
C LEU A 17 -3.87 -8.00 -13.92
N ILE A 18 -3.86 -8.79 -12.85
CA ILE A 18 -2.64 -9.44 -12.38
C ILE A 18 -2.89 -10.94 -12.18
N THR A 19 -1.94 -11.76 -12.62
CA THR A 19 -1.95 -13.20 -12.32
C THR A 19 -1.41 -13.43 -10.91
N TYR A 20 -1.81 -14.52 -10.26
CA TYR A 20 -1.22 -14.89 -8.97
C TYR A 20 0.30 -15.05 -9.04
N GLU A 21 0.83 -15.56 -10.16
CA GLU A 21 2.26 -15.69 -10.37
C GLU A 21 2.97 -14.33 -10.36
N ASN A 22 2.43 -13.34 -11.08
CA ASN A 22 3.00 -11.99 -11.13
C ASN A 22 2.86 -11.28 -9.78
N LEU A 23 1.74 -11.46 -9.09
CA LEU A 23 1.57 -10.94 -7.73
C LEU A 23 2.62 -11.53 -6.78
N ASN A 24 2.81 -12.85 -6.81
CA ASN A 24 3.80 -13.53 -5.97
C ASN A 24 5.23 -13.01 -6.25
N LYS A 25 5.60 -12.83 -7.53
CA LYS A 25 6.88 -12.22 -7.91
C LYS A 25 7.04 -10.80 -7.35
N GLN A 26 6.00 -9.96 -7.40
CA GLN A 26 6.05 -8.61 -6.85
C GLN A 26 6.16 -8.63 -5.32
N VAL A 27 5.38 -9.47 -4.64
CA VAL A 27 5.44 -9.67 -3.19
C VAL A 27 6.82 -10.11 -2.75
N ALA A 28 7.41 -11.12 -3.41
CA ALA A 28 8.74 -11.62 -3.07
C ALA A 28 9.83 -10.56 -3.22
N ARG A 29 9.77 -9.76 -4.30
CA ARG A 29 10.70 -8.64 -4.51
C ARG A 29 10.57 -7.58 -3.42
N LEU A 30 9.34 -7.17 -3.10
CA LEU A 30 9.09 -6.16 -2.09
C LEU A 30 9.46 -6.64 -0.68
N ALA A 31 9.15 -7.89 -0.34
CA ALA A 31 9.54 -8.52 0.92
C ALA A 31 11.06 -8.51 1.09
N LYS A 32 11.82 -8.84 0.04
CA LYS A 32 13.28 -8.77 0.04
C LYS A 32 13.76 -7.34 0.33
N SER A 33 13.21 -6.34 -0.37
CA SER A 33 13.58 -4.94 -0.16
C SER A 33 13.24 -4.45 1.25
N LEU A 34 12.12 -4.87 1.83
CA LEU A 34 11.77 -4.56 3.23
C LEU A 34 12.81 -5.13 4.21
N CYS A 35 13.28 -6.36 4.00
CA CYS A 35 14.37 -6.93 4.79
C CYS A 35 15.68 -6.17 4.59
N GLU A 36 16.01 -5.76 3.36
CA GLU A 36 17.25 -5.02 3.03
C GLU A 36 17.29 -3.64 3.70
N ILE A 37 16.15 -2.96 3.82
CA ILE A 37 16.05 -1.70 4.59
C ILE A 37 15.91 -1.92 6.11
N GLY A 38 16.04 -3.18 6.56
CA GLY A 38 16.15 -3.54 7.97
C GLY A 38 14.83 -3.78 8.69
N VAL A 39 13.71 -3.99 8.00
CA VAL A 39 12.45 -4.44 8.62
C VAL A 39 12.63 -5.85 9.19
N LYS A 40 12.17 -6.04 10.41
CA LYS A 40 12.26 -7.29 11.17
C LYS A 40 10.88 -7.78 11.58
N VAL A 41 10.82 -9.03 12.04
CA VAL A 41 9.63 -9.61 12.66
C VAL A 41 9.14 -8.70 13.79
N GLY A 42 7.85 -8.36 13.79
CA GLY A 42 7.22 -7.48 14.77
C GLY A 42 7.37 -5.97 14.50
N ASP A 43 8.16 -5.56 13.50
CA ASP A 43 8.15 -4.16 13.05
C ASP A 43 6.81 -3.80 12.42
N ARG A 44 6.35 -2.56 12.61
CA ARG A 44 5.07 -2.09 12.03
C ARG A 44 5.33 -1.44 10.68
N VAL A 45 4.65 -1.94 9.67
CA VAL A 45 4.63 -1.40 8.31
C VAL A 45 3.23 -0.90 8.06
N VAL A 46 3.10 0.37 7.68
CA VAL A 46 1.80 1.02 7.52
C VAL A 46 1.58 1.52 6.10
N SER A 47 0.32 1.61 5.70
CA SER A 47 -0.06 2.28 4.45
C SER A 47 -1.00 3.44 4.67
N TYR A 48 -0.76 4.50 3.91
CA TYR A 48 -1.68 5.60 3.64
C TYR A 48 -1.87 5.70 2.12
N ILE A 49 -2.60 4.72 1.56
CA ILE A 49 -2.77 4.47 0.13
C ILE A 49 -4.26 4.21 -0.16
N PRO A 50 -4.80 4.63 -1.32
CA PRO A 50 -6.12 4.18 -1.80
C PRO A 50 -6.17 2.67 -2.13
N ASN A 51 -7.29 2.21 -2.68
CA ASN A 51 -7.46 0.81 -3.10
C ASN A 51 -6.78 0.55 -4.47
N LEU A 52 -5.47 0.34 -4.45
CA LEU A 52 -4.64 -0.03 -5.61
C LEU A 52 -4.11 -1.46 -5.48
N ILE A 53 -3.51 -2.01 -6.54
CA ILE A 53 -2.88 -3.33 -6.51
C ILE A 53 -1.64 -3.36 -5.59
N GLU A 54 -0.98 -2.22 -5.45
CA GLU A 54 0.18 -2.02 -4.58
C GLU A 54 -0.19 -2.21 -3.11
N THR A 55 -1.42 -1.88 -2.70
CA THR A 55 -1.88 -2.00 -1.31
C THR A 55 -1.85 -3.45 -0.80
N PRO A 56 -2.51 -4.43 -1.44
CA PRO A 56 -2.38 -5.83 -1.04
C PRO A 56 -0.98 -6.39 -1.31
N THR A 57 -0.26 -5.89 -2.33
CA THR A 57 1.14 -6.30 -2.58
C THR A 57 2.04 -5.95 -1.39
N ALA A 58 1.93 -4.73 -0.87
CA ALA A 58 2.67 -4.26 0.30
C ALA A 58 2.26 -4.99 1.58
N MET A 59 0.95 -5.20 1.78
CA MET A 59 0.43 -5.99 2.91
C MET A 59 0.99 -7.41 2.91
N LEU A 60 0.94 -8.11 1.77
CA LEU A 60 1.46 -9.47 1.63
C LEU A 60 2.97 -9.51 1.83
N ALA A 61 3.71 -8.53 1.30
CA ALA A 61 5.16 -8.46 1.49
C ALA A 61 5.55 -8.26 2.96
N ALA A 62 4.87 -7.36 3.68
CA ALA A 62 5.13 -7.10 5.09
C ALA A 62 4.79 -8.33 5.96
N THR A 63 3.61 -8.92 5.74
CA THR A 63 3.18 -10.08 6.52
C THR A 63 4.02 -11.34 6.22
N ALA A 64 4.50 -11.51 4.97
CA ALA A 64 5.37 -12.63 4.60
C ALA A 64 6.71 -12.64 5.35
N ILE A 65 7.21 -11.49 5.80
CA ILE A 65 8.45 -11.37 6.59
C ILE A 65 8.20 -11.28 8.11
N GLY A 66 6.94 -11.48 8.54
CA GLY A 66 6.55 -11.41 9.95
C GLY A 66 6.42 -9.98 10.51
N ALA A 67 6.37 -8.97 9.66
CA ALA A 67 6.04 -7.61 10.08
C ALA A 67 4.53 -7.47 10.31
N ILE A 68 4.16 -6.49 11.13
CA ILE A 68 2.75 -6.18 11.46
C ILE A 68 2.26 -5.13 10.48
N TRP A 69 1.15 -5.41 9.81
CA TRP A 69 0.53 -4.48 8.86
C TRP A 69 -0.60 -3.68 9.52
N ALA A 70 -0.63 -2.38 9.26
CA ALA A 70 -1.80 -1.54 9.54
C ALA A 70 -2.04 -0.54 8.39
N SER A 71 -3.29 -0.11 8.20
CA SER A 71 -3.66 0.75 7.08
C SER A 71 -4.64 1.84 7.49
N CYS A 72 -4.46 3.02 6.90
CA CYS A 72 -5.42 4.10 6.90
C CYS A 72 -5.76 4.43 5.44
N GLY A 73 -7.05 4.58 5.12
CA GLY A 73 -7.49 4.98 3.79
C GLY A 73 -7.02 6.40 3.45
N ALA A 74 -6.70 6.65 2.18
CA ALA A 74 -6.21 7.93 1.68
C ALA A 74 -7.23 9.08 1.78
N GLU A 75 -8.49 8.78 2.09
CA GLU A 75 -9.57 9.72 2.35
C GLU A 75 -9.52 10.34 3.76
N LEU A 76 -8.75 9.77 4.69
CA LEU A 76 -8.62 10.29 6.05
C LEU A 76 -7.75 11.54 6.07
N GLN A 77 -8.11 12.53 6.90
CA GLN A 77 -7.26 13.69 7.11
C GLN A 77 -5.91 13.28 7.71
N ALA A 78 -4.83 13.94 7.28
CA ALA A 78 -3.47 13.62 7.71
C ALA A 78 -3.30 13.63 9.23
N SER A 79 -3.94 14.58 9.95
CA SER A 79 -3.92 14.64 11.42
C SER A 79 -4.47 13.35 12.05
N ALA A 80 -5.60 12.86 11.55
CA ALA A 80 -6.23 11.63 12.02
C ALA A 80 -5.37 10.39 11.76
N VAL A 81 -4.60 10.38 10.66
CA VAL A 81 -3.64 9.31 10.33
C VAL A 81 -2.44 9.36 11.26
N ILE A 82 -1.88 10.55 11.50
CA ILE A 82 -0.77 10.77 12.43
C ILE A 82 -1.14 10.29 13.83
N ASP A 83 -2.33 10.63 14.34
CA ASP A 83 -2.78 10.23 15.67
C ASP A 83 -2.88 8.70 15.84
N ARG A 84 -3.22 7.98 14.77
CA ARG A 84 -3.27 6.51 14.75
C ARG A 84 -1.87 5.91 14.68
N PHE A 85 -1.05 6.39 13.75
CA PHE A 85 0.27 5.83 13.51
C PHE A 85 1.25 6.15 14.65
N ARG A 86 1.11 7.27 15.33
CA ARG A 86 1.91 7.59 16.51
C ARG A 86 1.79 6.54 17.62
N GLN A 87 0.65 5.89 17.76
CA GLN A 87 0.44 4.86 18.81
C GLN A 87 1.18 3.55 18.53
N ILE A 88 1.48 3.28 17.26
CA ILE A 88 2.10 2.03 16.83
C ILE A 88 3.53 2.23 16.32
N GLU A 89 4.04 3.46 16.30
CA GLU A 89 5.42 3.81 15.93
C GLU A 89 5.93 3.02 14.71
N PRO A 90 5.38 3.25 13.51
CA PRO A 90 5.73 2.46 12.35
C PRO A 90 7.16 2.72 11.90
N LYS A 91 7.80 1.67 11.40
CA LYS A 91 9.14 1.74 10.83
C LYS A 91 9.13 2.12 9.36
N VAL A 92 8.09 1.73 8.63
CA VAL A 92 7.91 2.00 7.21
C VAL A 92 6.49 2.48 6.98
N ILE A 93 6.36 3.53 6.17
CA ILE A 93 5.09 4.01 5.63
C ILE A 93 5.11 3.93 4.11
N PHE A 94 4.10 3.27 3.55
CA PHE A 94 3.79 3.34 2.13
C PHE A 94 2.74 4.42 1.89
N THR A 95 2.94 5.28 0.91
CA THR A 95 2.01 6.35 0.54
C THR A 95 2.01 6.60 -0.97
N VAL A 96 1.11 7.46 -1.43
CA VAL A 96 0.98 7.84 -2.84
C VAL A 96 1.02 9.35 -3.00
N ASP A 97 1.54 9.79 -4.13
CA ASP A 97 1.57 11.18 -4.59
C ASP A 97 0.17 11.72 -4.93
N GLY A 98 -0.77 10.83 -5.25
CA GLY A 98 -2.16 11.17 -5.47
C GLY A 98 -3.05 9.97 -5.69
N TYR A 99 -4.35 10.22 -5.82
CA TYR A 99 -5.35 9.19 -6.07
C TYR A 99 -6.51 9.70 -6.91
N TYR A 100 -7.21 8.75 -7.54
CA TYR A 100 -8.45 9.03 -8.26
C TYR A 100 -9.66 8.83 -7.34
N TYR A 101 -10.53 9.84 -7.28
CA TYR A 101 -11.83 9.73 -6.64
C TYR A 101 -12.91 10.35 -7.53
N ARG A 102 -13.90 9.55 -7.94
CA ARG A 102 -14.98 9.95 -8.86
C ARG A 102 -14.47 10.68 -10.12
N ASP A 103 -13.48 10.07 -10.77
CA ASP A 103 -12.82 10.58 -11.99
C ASP A 103 -12.07 11.92 -11.85
N LYS A 104 -11.89 12.40 -10.61
CA LYS A 104 -11.00 13.53 -10.30
C LYS A 104 -9.70 13.04 -9.68
N VAL A 105 -8.60 13.70 -10.02
CA VAL A 105 -7.28 13.47 -9.43
C VAL A 105 -7.14 14.35 -8.20
N PHE A 106 -6.74 13.74 -7.09
CA PHE A 106 -6.39 14.42 -5.84
C PHE A 106 -4.90 14.21 -5.59
N GLY A 107 -4.13 15.29 -5.54
CA GLY A 107 -2.73 15.24 -5.13
C GLY A 107 -2.63 15.19 -3.61
N THR A 108 -1.77 14.30 -3.10
CA THR A 108 -1.45 14.20 -1.67
C THR A 108 -0.22 15.05 -1.31
N ILE A 109 0.57 15.45 -2.30
CA ILE A 109 1.75 16.31 -2.13
C ILE A 109 1.28 17.77 -1.98
N PRO A 110 1.71 18.51 -0.94
CA PRO A 110 1.42 19.93 -0.81
C PRO A 110 1.99 20.71 -2.01
N SER A 111 1.27 21.74 -2.46
CA SER A 111 1.65 22.60 -3.58
C SER A 111 3.03 23.25 -3.43
N ASP A 112 3.51 23.39 -2.19
CA ASP A 112 4.74 24.10 -1.84
C ASP A 112 6.03 23.29 -2.14
N PHE A 113 5.89 22.04 -2.58
CA PHE A 113 7.00 21.13 -2.92
C PHE A 113 7.23 20.93 -4.43
N THR A 114 6.55 21.71 -5.29
CA THR A 114 6.69 21.65 -6.76
C THR A 114 7.31 22.94 -7.29
#